data_AF-A0A7M2A160-F1
#
_entry.id   AF-A0A7M2A160-F1
#
_cell.length_a   1.000
_cell.length_b   1.000
_cell.length_c   1.000
_cell.angle_alpha   90.00
_cell.angle_beta   90.00
_cell.angle_gamma   90.00
#
_symmetry.space_group_name_H-M   'P 1'
#
loop_
_entity.id
_entity.type
_entity.pdbx_description
1 polymer ?
#
loop_
_entity_poly.entity_id
_entity_poly.type
_entity_poly.pdbx_seq_one_letter_code
_entity_poly.pdbx_strand_id
1 'polypeptide(L)'
;MNALNEKEKTPYVVTSKSYTAVAINAASKAGEWIKSRLGTVGEPGTKYSPQDLVTEVDKGAEQMIRRLILTHFPHHAILGEEGVEPGPEASAKALKEAEEEEFLWIVDPVDGTTNFVHGFPFYSVSIALAHNGEVIVGVIYDPSRDEMFVAEKGKGAYVHGNRMVVSGEQELAQSLIAVGFPADTTYALPINMAAVQALAPQVRSLRAGGSAALHLAYVAAGRLSAYTEVGLKPWDIAAGALLVEESGGKVTDTVGTPYQLSVSHVVASNGKIHDALTDVLKEANATGLE
;
A
#
# COMPACT_ATOMS: atom_id res chain seq x y z
N MET A 1 38.75 8.96 -22.52
CA MET A 1 37.74 8.12 -23.22
C MET A 1 37.06 7.28 -22.17
N ASN A 2 35.78 7.56 -21.94
CA ASN A 2 34.98 7.00 -20.85
C ASN A 2 34.63 5.54 -21.12
N ALA A 3 35.05 4.64 -20.22
CA ALA A 3 34.46 3.31 -20.11
C ALA A 3 33.17 3.45 -19.29
N LEU A 4 32.04 3.48 -20.00
CA LEU A 4 30.72 3.41 -19.37
C LEU A 4 30.50 2.00 -18.83
N ASN A 5 30.22 1.95 -17.53
CA ASN A 5 29.91 0.76 -16.78
C ASN A 5 28.50 0.30 -17.17
N GLU A 6 28.39 -0.58 -18.18
CA GLU A 6 27.16 -1.33 -18.46
C GLU A 6 26.92 -2.28 -17.28
N LYS A 7 26.16 -1.82 -16.28
CA LYS A 7 25.52 -2.75 -15.35
C LYS A 7 24.59 -3.63 -16.18
N GLU A 8 24.91 -4.92 -16.30
CA GLU A 8 24.01 -5.95 -16.79
C GLU A 8 22.65 -5.78 -16.10
N LYS A 9 21.67 -5.24 -16.83
CA LYS A 9 20.28 -5.29 -16.42
C LYS A 9 19.82 -6.71 -16.64
N THR A 10 19.94 -7.57 -15.63
CA THR A 10 19.34 -8.90 -15.68
C THR A 10 17.82 -8.71 -15.78
N PRO A 11 17.16 -9.07 -16.90
CA PRO A 11 15.74 -8.89 -17.03
C PRO A 11 15.02 -9.82 -16.04
N TYR A 12 14.09 -9.26 -15.29
CA TYR A 12 13.22 -10.03 -14.41
C TYR A 12 12.26 -10.87 -15.28
N VAL A 13 12.39 -12.21 -15.23
CA VAL A 13 11.56 -13.14 -16.01
C VAL A 13 10.50 -13.74 -15.12
N VAL A 14 9.24 -13.33 -15.33
CA VAL A 14 8.08 -13.89 -14.66
C VAL A 14 7.58 -15.11 -15.43
N THR A 15 7.52 -16.28 -14.79
CA THR A 15 6.92 -17.48 -15.41
C THR A 15 5.41 -17.43 -15.28
N SER A 16 4.65 -17.90 -16.27
CA SER A 16 3.18 -17.79 -16.32
C SER A 16 2.41 -18.59 -15.25
N LYS A 17 3.12 -19.22 -14.30
CA LYS A 17 2.55 -19.95 -13.15
C LYS A 17 3.07 -19.45 -11.80
N SER A 18 3.92 -18.42 -11.74
CA SER A 18 4.35 -17.89 -10.45
C SER A 18 3.24 -17.07 -9.78
N TYR A 19 3.24 -17.03 -8.45
CA TYR A 19 2.33 -16.19 -7.67
C TYR A 19 2.36 -14.74 -8.16
N THR A 20 3.55 -14.21 -8.41
CA THR A 20 3.75 -12.86 -8.94
C THR A 20 3.14 -12.65 -10.32
N ALA A 21 3.23 -13.64 -11.22
CA ALA A 21 2.61 -13.55 -12.54
C ALA A 21 1.09 -13.39 -12.45
N VAL A 22 0.49 -14.18 -11.56
CA VAL A 22 -0.95 -14.16 -11.34
C VAL A 22 -1.36 -12.83 -10.68
N ALA A 23 -0.60 -12.34 -9.69
CA ALA A 23 -0.82 -11.04 -9.06
C ALA A 23 -0.77 -9.89 -10.09
N ILE A 24 0.27 -9.85 -10.93
CA ILE A 24 0.42 -8.85 -12.00
C ILE A 24 -0.76 -8.93 -12.98
N ASN A 25 -1.14 -10.14 -13.40
CA ASN A 25 -2.26 -10.32 -14.34
C ASN A 25 -3.58 -9.84 -13.73
N ALA A 26 -3.83 -10.16 -12.46
CA ALA A 26 -5.03 -9.75 -11.76
C ALA A 26 -5.09 -8.23 -11.57
N ALA A 27 -4.00 -7.61 -11.10
CA ALA A 27 -3.90 -6.17 -10.93
C ALA A 27 -4.08 -5.41 -12.25
N SER A 28 -3.41 -5.87 -13.32
CA SER A 28 -3.52 -5.26 -14.65
C SER A 28 -4.96 -5.29 -15.18
N LYS A 29 -5.62 -6.46 -15.16
CA LYS A 29 -7.01 -6.60 -15.64
C LYS A 29 -8.00 -5.80 -14.81
N ALA A 30 -7.86 -5.83 -13.48
CA ALA A 30 -8.71 -5.07 -12.58
C ALA A 30 -8.53 -3.57 -12.83
N GLY A 31 -7.29 -3.08 -12.89
CA GLY A 31 -6.99 -1.67 -13.11
C GLY A 31 -7.43 -1.15 -14.47
N GLU A 32 -7.29 -1.93 -15.55
CA GLU A 32 -7.86 -1.60 -16.86
C GLU A 32 -9.37 -1.45 -16.80
N TRP A 33 -10.04 -2.38 -16.10
CA TRP A 33 -11.48 -2.34 -15.94
C TRP A 33 -11.93 -1.15 -15.09
N ILE A 34 -11.28 -0.87 -13.96
CA ILE A 34 -11.51 0.32 -13.11
C ILE A 34 -11.36 1.59 -13.94
N LYS A 35 -10.26 1.72 -14.69
CA LYS A 35 -10.00 2.88 -15.56
C LYS A 35 -11.10 3.07 -16.61
N SER A 36 -11.63 1.99 -17.17
CA SER A 36 -12.74 2.04 -18.14
C SER A 36 -14.06 2.53 -17.55
N ARG A 37 -14.19 2.51 -16.22
CA ARG A 37 -15.40 2.95 -15.49
C ARG A 37 -15.34 4.40 -15.03
N LEU A 38 -14.19 5.06 -15.16
CA LEU A 38 -14.00 6.44 -14.73
C LEU A 38 -15.05 7.37 -15.37
N GLY A 39 -15.77 8.14 -14.55
CA GLY A 39 -16.83 9.04 -15.01
C GLY A 39 -18.13 8.37 -15.47
N THR A 40 -18.26 7.04 -15.32
CA THR A 40 -19.48 6.28 -15.66
C THR A 40 -20.15 5.61 -14.45
N VAL A 41 -19.57 5.80 -13.26
CA VAL A 41 -20.05 5.23 -11.99
C VAL A 41 -21.36 5.88 -11.59
N GLY A 42 -22.26 5.07 -11.00
CA GLY A 42 -23.49 5.58 -10.38
C GLY A 42 -23.24 6.42 -9.13
N GLU A 43 -24.31 6.66 -8.36
CA GLU A 43 -24.15 7.29 -7.04
C GLU A 43 -23.37 6.34 -6.10
N PRO A 44 -22.27 6.81 -5.48
CA PRO A 44 -21.48 5.98 -4.57
C PRO A 44 -22.26 5.70 -3.29
N GLY A 45 -22.07 4.50 -2.73
CA GLY A 45 -22.50 4.16 -1.38
C GLY A 45 -21.50 4.61 -0.33
N THR A 46 -21.85 4.42 0.95
CA THR A 46 -20.96 4.65 2.10
C THR A 46 -20.86 3.38 2.95
N LYS A 47 -19.68 3.13 3.51
CA LYS A 47 -19.38 2.00 4.41
C LYS A 47 -19.39 2.48 5.88
N TYR A 48 -18.21 2.63 6.51
CA TYR A 48 -18.07 2.91 7.94
C TYR A 48 -18.46 4.35 8.33
N SER A 49 -18.20 5.31 7.44
CA SER A 49 -18.52 6.72 7.65
C SER A 49 -18.92 7.40 6.33
N PRO A 50 -19.44 8.65 6.36
CA PRO A 50 -19.72 9.41 5.14
C PRO A 50 -18.48 9.69 4.27
N GLN A 51 -17.28 9.54 4.83
CA GLN A 51 -15.99 9.69 4.12
C GLN A 51 -15.48 8.38 3.52
N ASP A 52 -16.11 7.24 3.86
CA ASP A 52 -15.73 5.90 3.43
C ASP A 52 -16.64 5.45 2.28
N LEU A 53 -16.25 5.80 1.06
CA LEU A 53 -17.04 5.57 -0.15
C LEU A 53 -16.84 4.18 -0.72
N VAL A 54 -17.88 3.66 -1.39
CA VAL A 54 -17.82 2.39 -2.13
C VAL A 54 -18.66 2.46 -3.38
N THR A 55 -18.23 1.79 -4.44
CA THR A 55 -18.95 1.72 -5.72
C THR A 55 -19.15 0.28 -6.17
N GLU A 56 -19.94 0.09 -7.22
CA GLU A 56 -20.05 -1.21 -7.91
C GLU A 56 -18.73 -1.63 -8.58
N VAL A 57 -17.82 -0.67 -8.81
CA VAL A 57 -16.50 -0.92 -9.38
C VAL A 57 -15.62 -1.64 -8.36
N ASP A 58 -15.57 -1.22 -7.10
CA ASP A 58 -14.76 -1.88 -6.06
C ASP A 58 -15.11 -3.37 -5.96
N LYS A 59 -16.42 -3.66 -5.83
CA LYS A 59 -16.94 -5.05 -5.74
C LYS A 59 -16.67 -5.88 -7.00
N GLY A 60 -16.83 -5.29 -8.18
CA GLY A 60 -16.59 -6.00 -9.44
C GLY A 60 -15.10 -6.29 -9.67
N ALA A 61 -14.23 -5.38 -9.23
CA ALA A 61 -12.78 -5.53 -9.32
C ALA A 61 -12.30 -6.64 -8.37
N GLU A 62 -12.79 -6.66 -7.13
CA GLU A 62 -12.46 -7.74 -6.19
C GLU A 62 -12.90 -9.11 -6.72
N GLN A 63 -14.12 -9.21 -7.24
CA GLN A 63 -14.61 -10.46 -7.83
C GLN A 63 -13.74 -10.93 -9.01
N MET A 64 -13.27 -9.99 -9.84
CA MET A 64 -12.37 -10.30 -10.96
C MET A 64 -11.04 -10.85 -10.44
N ILE A 65 -10.42 -10.16 -9.48
CA ILE A 65 -9.15 -10.55 -8.85
C ILE A 65 -9.29 -11.93 -8.20
N ARG A 66 -10.31 -12.11 -7.35
CA ARG A 66 -10.62 -13.38 -6.67
C ARG A 66 -10.76 -14.54 -7.65
N ARG A 67 -11.52 -14.37 -8.74
CA ARG A 67 -11.69 -15.44 -9.76
C ARG A 67 -10.39 -15.79 -10.45
N LEU A 68 -9.56 -14.80 -10.80
CA LEU A 68 -8.27 -15.03 -11.44
C LEU A 68 -7.32 -15.79 -10.51
N ILE A 69 -7.22 -15.36 -9.24
CA ILE A 69 -6.40 -16.04 -8.23
C ILE A 69 -6.86 -17.49 -8.06
N LEU A 70 -8.16 -17.73 -7.80
CA LEU A 70 -8.68 -19.07 -7.54
C LEU A 70 -8.65 -20.00 -8.76
N THR A 71 -8.56 -19.46 -9.99
CA THR A 71 -8.34 -20.27 -11.19
C THR A 71 -6.96 -20.94 -11.18
N HIS A 72 -5.95 -20.26 -10.63
CA HIS A 72 -4.59 -20.77 -10.52
C HIS A 72 -4.31 -21.45 -9.18
N PHE A 73 -4.95 -20.99 -8.11
CA PHE A 73 -4.71 -21.40 -6.73
C PHE A 73 -6.03 -21.65 -5.99
N PRO A 74 -6.77 -22.73 -6.33
CA PRO A 74 -8.13 -22.96 -5.84
C PRO A 74 -8.26 -23.22 -4.33
N HIS A 75 -7.14 -23.48 -3.65
CA HIS A 75 -7.10 -23.77 -2.22
C HIS A 75 -6.52 -22.64 -1.37
N HIS A 76 -6.12 -21.51 -1.97
CA HIS A 76 -5.57 -20.38 -1.21
C HIS A 76 -6.70 -19.54 -0.60
N ALA A 77 -6.45 -18.97 0.57
CA ALA A 77 -7.35 -18.02 1.21
C ALA A 77 -7.22 -16.63 0.59
N ILE A 78 -8.29 -15.83 0.70
CA ILE A 78 -8.34 -14.45 0.20
C ILE A 78 -9.03 -13.57 1.23
N LEU A 79 -8.30 -12.59 1.74
CA LEU A 79 -8.79 -11.46 2.52
C LEU A 79 -8.88 -10.24 1.61
N GLY A 80 -10.11 -9.85 1.25
CA GLY A 80 -10.37 -8.69 0.39
C GLY A 80 -11.21 -7.65 1.13
N GLU A 81 -10.96 -6.37 0.88
CA GLU A 81 -11.67 -5.26 1.51
C GLU A 81 -13.21 -5.37 1.36
N GLU A 82 -13.71 -5.65 0.17
CA GLU A 82 -15.15 -5.70 -0.13
C GLU A 82 -15.83 -6.97 0.40
N GLY A 83 -15.03 -7.94 0.82
CA GLY A 83 -15.48 -9.17 1.48
C GLY A 83 -15.59 -9.06 3.00
N VAL A 84 -15.16 -7.95 3.60
CA VAL A 84 -15.13 -7.73 5.05
C VAL A 84 -16.16 -6.68 5.45
N GLU A 85 -16.83 -6.91 6.59
CA GLU A 85 -17.77 -5.92 7.14
C GLU A 85 -17.05 -4.59 7.48
N PRO A 86 -17.70 -3.43 7.29
CA PRO A 86 -17.07 -2.14 7.56
C PRO A 86 -16.62 -1.96 9.02
N GLY A 87 -15.48 -1.31 9.19
CA GLY A 87 -14.97 -0.84 10.48
C GLY A 87 -13.73 -1.56 11.01
N PRO A 88 -13.03 -0.94 11.98
CA PRO A 88 -11.72 -1.41 12.45
C PRO A 88 -11.78 -2.78 13.15
N GLU A 89 -12.80 -3.02 13.98
CA GLU A 89 -12.95 -4.30 14.70
C GLU A 89 -13.23 -5.46 13.74
N ALA A 90 -14.07 -5.23 12.73
CA ALA A 90 -14.41 -6.23 11.73
C ALA A 90 -13.18 -6.59 10.87
N SER A 91 -12.40 -5.59 10.46
CA SER A 91 -11.15 -5.79 9.72
C SER A 91 -10.11 -6.58 10.53
N ALA A 92 -9.92 -6.22 11.80
CA ALA A 92 -9.01 -6.93 12.69
C ALA A 92 -9.44 -8.38 12.93
N LYS A 93 -10.75 -8.62 13.10
CA LYS A 93 -11.31 -9.96 13.24
C LYS A 93 -11.10 -10.79 11.97
N ALA A 94 -11.37 -10.22 10.79
CA ALA A 94 -11.21 -10.91 9.51
C ALA A 94 -9.75 -11.31 9.26
N LEU A 95 -8.79 -10.44 9.61
CA LEU A 95 -7.38 -10.81 9.57
C LEU A 95 -7.06 -11.96 10.52
N LYS A 96 -7.51 -11.87 11.78
CA LYS A 96 -7.23 -12.92 12.78
C LYS A 96 -7.77 -14.29 12.37
N GLU A 97 -8.90 -14.34 11.68
CA GLU A 97 -9.47 -15.59 11.15
C GLU A 97 -8.72 -16.14 9.94
N ALA A 98 -7.96 -15.30 9.24
CA ALA A 98 -7.29 -15.64 7.99
C ALA A 98 -5.75 -15.75 8.11
N GLU A 99 -5.13 -15.15 9.12
CA GLU A 99 -3.66 -15.04 9.24
C GLU A 99 -2.95 -16.38 9.48
N GLU A 100 -3.68 -17.39 9.95
CA GLU A 100 -3.18 -18.77 10.14
C GLU A 100 -3.18 -19.59 8.83
N GLU A 101 -3.77 -19.08 7.76
CA GLU A 101 -3.77 -19.76 6.46
C GLU A 101 -2.35 -19.84 5.88
N GLU A 102 -1.98 -21.01 5.35
CA GLU A 102 -0.64 -21.19 4.76
C GLU A 102 -0.41 -20.17 3.64
N PHE A 103 -1.39 -19.98 2.76
CA PHE A 103 -1.32 -18.99 1.69
C PHE A 103 -2.53 -18.04 1.75
N LEU A 104 -2.26 -16.78 2.09
CA LEU A 104 -3.27 -15.73 2.20
C LEU A 104 -3.01 -14.63 1.17
N TRP A 105 -3.92 -14.48 0.21
CA TRP A 105 -3.95 -13.30 -0.65
C TRP A 105 -4.66 -12.16 0.07
N ILE A 106 -4.05 -10.98 0.06
CA ILE A 106 -4.60 -9.78 0.69
C ILE A 106 -4.82 -8.75 -0.41
N VAL A 107 -6.07 -8.29 -0.57
CA VAL A 107 -6.49 -7.53 -1.75
C VAL A 107 -7.23 -6.25 -1.35
N ASP A 108 -6.75 -5.14 -1.87
CA ASP A 108 -7.53 -3.90 -2.01
C ASP A 108 -7.82 -3.72 -3.51
N PRO A 109 -9.09 -3.85 -3.94
CA PRO A 109 -9.45 -3.73 -5.33
C PRO A 109 -9.33 -2.29 -5.86
N VAL A 110 -9.49 -1.26 -5.02
CA VAL A 110 -9.46 0.17 -5.38
C VAL A 110 -8.99 1.00 -4.18
N ASP A 111 -7.68 1.02 -3.93
CA ASP A 111 -7.11 1.90 -2.91
C ASP A 111 -7.24 3.34 -3.40
N GLY A 112 -7.95 4.17 -2.63
CA GLY A 112 -8.33 5.53 -3.02
C GLY A 112 -9.67 5.63 -3.75
N THR A 113 -10.70 4.88 -3.33
CA THR A 113 -12.07 4.96 -3.89
C THR A 113 -12.60 6.39 -4.00
N THR A 114 -12.36 7.23 -2.98
CA THR A 114 -12.73 8.66 -3.03
C THR A 114 -12.08 9.38 -4.21
N ASN A 115 -10.80 9.12 -4.47
CA ASN A 115 -10.10 9.70 -5.61
C ASN A 115 -10.69 9.21 -6.93
N PHE A 116 -10.98 7.91 -7.03
CA PHE A 116 -11.61 7.34 -8.21
C PHE A 116 -12.98 7.98 -8.51
N VAL A 117 -13.86 8.08 -7.49
CA VAL A 117 -15.18 8.71 -7.60
C VAL A 117 -15.08 10.16 -8.09
N HIS A 118 -14.09 10.90 -7.61
CA HIS A 118 -13.88 12.31 -7.97
C HIS A 118 -13.02 12.52 -9.23
N GLY A 119 -12.52 11.45 -9.86
CA GLY A 119 -11.63 11.55 -11.02
C GLY A 119 -10.23 12.08 -10.69
N PHE A 120 -9.81 12.07 -9.42
CA PHE A 120 -8.46 12.45 -9.01
C PHE A 120 -7.49 11.30 -9.34
N PRO A 121 -6.43 11.53 -10.13
CA PRO A 121 -5.58 10.45 -10.68
C PRO A 121 -4.53 9.99 -9.66
N PHE A 122 -4.99 9.40 -8.55
CA PHE A 122 -4.16 8.83 -7.50
C PHE A 122 -4.92 7.71 -6.77
N TYR A 123 -5.12 6.59 -7.45
CA TYR A 123 -5.78 5.39 -6.93
C TYR A 123 -5.11 4.16 -7.53
N SER A 124 -5.23 3.00 -6.89
CA SER A 124 -4.53 1.79 -7.33
C SER A 124 -5.27 0.49 -7.03
N VAL A 125 -4.76 -0.60 -7.62
CA VAL A 125 -5.07 -1.97 -7.18
C VAL A 125 -3.90 -2.46 -6.35
N SER A 126 -4.15 -3.00 -5.15
CA SER A 126 -3.13 -3.58 -4.27
C SER A 126 -3.38 -5.07 -4.06
N ILE A 127 -2.37 -5.90 -4.32
CA ILE A 127 -2.43 -7.35 -4.15
C ILE A 127 -1.14 -7.83 -3.47
N ALA A 128 -1.29 -8.44 -2.30
CA ALA A 128 -0.20 -9.15 -1.63
C ALA A 128 -0.51 -10.65 -1.53
N LEU A 129 0.54 -11.45 -1.38
CA LEU A 129 0.45 -12.84 -0.95
C LEU A 129 1.36 -13.04 0.26
N ALA A 130 0.77 -13.50 1.36
CA ALA A 130 1.49 -14.00 2.52
C ALA A 130 1.61 -15.53 2.47
N HIS A 131 2.78 -16.05 2.86
CA HIS A 131 3.03 -17.47 3.12
C HIS A 131 3.38 -17.64 4.60
N ASN A 132 2.56 -18.35 5.37
CA ASN A 132 2.69 -18.48 6.83
C ASN A 132 2.84 -17.13 7.56
N GLY A 133 1.96 -16.18 7.24
CA GLY A 133 1.96 -14.83 7.84
C GLY A 133 3.04 -13.87 7.30
N GLU A 134 3.97 -14.34 6.47
CA GLU A 134 5.03 -13.50 5.89
C GLU A 134 4.70 -13.09 4.45
N VAL A 135 4.73 -11.79 4.14
CA VAL A 135 4.47 -11.31 2.78
C VAL A 135 5.61 -11.70 1.84
N ILE A 136 5.30 -12.50 0.81
CA ILE A 136 6.27 -13.01 -0.17
C ILE A 136 6.11 -12.40 -1.57
N VAL A 137 4.94 -11.83 -1.88
CA VAL A 137 4.66 -11.11 -3.14
C VAL A 137 3.87 -9.85 -2.82
N GLY A 138 4.20 -8.75 -3.49
CA GLY A 138 3.49 -7.48 -3.38
C GLY A 138 3.41 -6.83 -4.76
N VAL A 139 2.19 -6.51 -5.19
CA VAL A 139 1.89 -5.84 -6.46
C VAL A 139 0.97 -4.67 -6.21
N ILE A 140 1.36 -3.49 -6.70
CA ILE A 140 0.53 -2.29 -6.70
C ILE A 140 0.48 -1.77 -8.12
N TYR A 141 -0.71 -1.48 -8.64
CA TYR A 141 -0.88 -0.96 -9.99
C TYR A 141 -1.61 0.39 -9.98
N ASP A 142 -0.95 1.44 -10.46
CA ASP A 142 -1.57 2.74 -10.77
C ASP A 142 -2.09 2.73 -12.22
N PRO A 143 -3.40 2.55 -12.47
CA PRO A 143 -3.93 2.55 -13.82
C PRO A 143 -3.96 3.95 -14.47
N SER A 144 -3.88 5.02 -13.69
CA SER A 144 -3.86 6.39 -14.21
C SER A 144 -2.53 6.72 -14.89
N ARG A 145 -1.42 6.20 -14.33
CA ARG A 145 -0.06 6.36 -14.85
C ARG A 145 0.48 5.15 -15.59
N ASP A 146 -0.27 4.05 -15.60
CA ASP A 146 0.17 2.75 -16.14
C ASP A 146 1.44 2.26 -15.44
N GLU A 147 1.52 2.39 -14.11
CA GLU A 147 2.69 2.00 -13.32
C GLU A 147 2.43 0.74 -12.50
N MET A 148 3.14 -0.34 -12.86
CA MET A 148 3.10 -1.62 -12.16
C MET A 148 4.31 -1.75 -11.24
N PHE A 149 4.08 -1.65 -9.94
CA PHE A 149 5.06 -1.86 -8.87
C PHE A 149 4.99 -3.31 -8.41
N VAL A 150 6.14 -4.00 -8.38
CA VAL A 150 6.21 -5.44 -8.10
C VAL A 150 7.38 -5.74 -7.17
N ALA A 151 7.16 -6.52 -6.13
CA ALA A 151 8.21 -7.11 -5.30
C ALA A 151 7.97 -8.61 -5.08
N GLU A 152 9.08 -9.32 -4.95
CA GLU A 152 9.12 -10.69 -4.46
C GLU A 152 10.16 -10.79 -3.33
N LYS A 153 9.81 -11.60 -2.34
CA LYS A 153 10.68 -12.20 -1.31
C LYS A 153 12.17 -12.28 -1.70
N GLY A 154 13.02 -11.34 -1.30
CA GLY A 154 14.48 -11.39 -1.49
C GLY A 154 14.97 -11.18 -2.94
N LYS A 155 14.11 -10.69 -3.84
CA LYS A 155 14.45 -10.49 -5.27
C LYS A 155 14.51 -9.01 -5.67
N GLY A 156 14.26 -8.11 -4.73
CA GLY A 156 14.12 -6.68 -4.96
C GLY A 156 12.72 -6.29 -5.45
N ALA A 157 12.49 -4.99 -5.47
CA ALA A 157 11.27 -4.38 -6.01
C ALA A 157 11.55 -3.67 -7.34
N TYR A 158 10.54 -3.60 -8.21
CA TYR A 158 10.65 -3.09 -9.57
C TYR A 158 9.42 -2.27 -9.95
N VAL A 159 9.63 -1.23 -10.77
CA VAL A 159 8.57 -0.53 -11.50
C VAL A 159 8.96 -0.43 -12.96
N HIS A 160 8.07 -0.83 -13.88
CA HIS A 160 8.37 -0.97 -15.32
C HIS A 160 9.64 -1.79 -15.61
N GLY A 161 9.89 -2.83 -14.82
CA GLY A 161 11.09 -3.67 -14.93
C GLY A 161 12.40 -3.00 -14.49
N ASN A 162 12.37 -1.74 -14.02
CA ASN A 162 13.53 -1.08 -13.43
C ASN A 162 13.54 -1.32 -11.92
N ARG A 163 14.68 -1.74 -11.38
CA ARG A 163 14.84 -1.97 -9.94
C ARG A 163 14.67 -0.66 -9.17
N MET A 164 13.84 -0.70 -8.15
CA MET A 164 13.60 0.42 -7.24
C MET A 164 14.66 0.48 -6.15
N VAL A 165 14.80 1.69 -5.60
CA VAL A 165 15.63 1.99 -4.44
C VAL A 165 14.99 3.18 -3.74
N VAL A 166 14.89 3.10 -2.42
CA VAL A 166 14.38 4.20 -1.60
C VAL A 166 15.27 5.44 -1.72
N SER A 167 14.75 6.57 -1.24
CA SER A 167 15.37 7.87 -1.43
C SER A 167 16.68 8.08 -0.66
N GLY A 168 17.37 9.17 -1.02
CA GLY A 168 18.72 9.49 -0.55
C GLY A 168 18.78 10.25 0.77
N GLU A 169 17.71 10.95 1.15
CA GLU A 169 17.72 11.98 2.21
C GLU A 169 18.09 11.40 3.57
N GLN A 170 18.92 12.15 4.31
CA GLN A 170 19.43 11.75 5.63
C GLN A 170 18.73 12.48 6.77
N GLU A 171 18.00 13.57 6.47
CA GLU A 171 17.41 14.48 7.45
C GLU A 171 15.95 14.78 7.11
N LEU A 172 15.12 14.96 8.13
CA LEU A 172 13.70 15.31 7.96
C LEU A 172 13.53 16.58 7.12
N ALA A 173 14.35 17.62 7.35
CA ALA A 173 14.27 18.90 6.65
C ALA A 173 14.46 18.80 5.12
N GLN A 174 15.06 17.72 4.63
CA GLN A 174 15.26 17.46 3.21
C GLN A 174 14.13 16.60 2.61
N SER A 175 13.36 15.95 3.46
CA SER A 175 12.47 14.85 3.13
C SER A 175 11.10 15.29 2.63
N LEU A 176 10.56 14.53 1.68
CA LEU A 176 9.17 14.63 1.24
C LEU A 176 8.37 13.48 1.87
N ILE A 177 7.47 13.81 2.79
CA ILE A 177 6.72 12.81 3.56
C ILE A 177 5.25 12.82 3.14
N ALA A 178 4.69 11.64 2.89
CA ALA A 178 3.25 11.49 2.73
C ALA A 178 2.56 11.20 4.07
N VAL A 179 1.32 11.67 4.19
CA VAL A 179 0.41 11.44 5.31
C VAL A 179 -0.98 11.14 4.76
N GLY A 180 -1.84 10.55 5.58
CA GLY A 180 -3.23 10.31 5.23
C GLY A 180 -4.25 11.09 6.05
N PHE A 181 -5.49 11.00 5.59
CA PHE A 181 -6.67 11.57 6.23
C PHE A 181 -7.75 10.49 6.30
N PRO A 182 -7.68 9.60 7.31
CA PRO A 182 -8.54 8.42 7.36
C PRO A 182 -10.01 8.79 7.59
N ALA A 183 -10.90 7.89 7.15
CA ALA A 183 -12.35 8.08 7.22
C ALA A 183 -12.92 8.03 8.65
N ASP A 184 -12.18 7.45 9.61
CA ASP A 184 -12.51 7.52 11.04
C ASP A 184 -12.16 8.91 11.59
N THR A 185 -13.20 9.73 11.72
CA THR A 185 -13.11 11.11 12.20
C THR A 185 -12.95 11.24 13.72
N THR A 186 -13.11 10.15 14.47
CA THR A 186 -13.19 10.18 15.93
C THR A 186 -11.91 9.74 16.61
N TYR A 187 -11.22 8.73 16.08
CA TYR A 187 -9.99 8.21 16.64
C TYR A 187 -8.80 8.43 15.70
N ALA A 188 -8.84 7.92 14.47
CA ALA A 188 -7.68 7.97 13.59
C ALA A 188 -7.36 9.39 13.06
N LEU A 189 -8.36 10.17 12.65
CA LEU A 189 -8.14 11.49 12.05
C LEU A 189 -7.46 12.50 13.02
N PRO A 190 -7.91 12.66 14.29
CA PRO A 190 -7.22 13.55 15.24
C PRO A 190 -5.72 13.21 15.42
N ILE A 191 -5.38 11.92 15.42
CA ILE A 191 -4.00 11.44 15.61
C ILE A 191 -3.14 11.77 14.38
N ASN A 192 -3.67 11.52 13.17
CA ASN A 192 -2.98 11.92 11.93
C ASN A 192 -2.82 13.44 11.84
N MET A 193 -3.79 14.23 12.33
CA MET A 193 -3.67 15.69 12.39
C MET A 193 -2.57 16.16 13.35
N ALA A 194 -2.36 15.47 14.47
CA ALA A 194 -1.24 15.73 15.36
C ALA A 194 0.10 15.47 14.67
N ALA A 195 0.22 14.38 13.89
CA ALA A 195 1.40 14.10 13.07
C ALA A 195 1.66 15.23 12.07
N VAL A 196 0.62 15.69 11.35
CA VAL A 196 0.73 16.81 10.40
C VAL A 196 1.26 18.06 11.08
N GLN A 197 0.69 18.44 12.23
CA GLN A 197 1.10 19.64 12.96
C GLN A 197 2.57 19.57 13.42
N ALA A 198 3.02 18.39 13.85
CA ALA A 198 4.38 18.18 14.32
C ALA A 198 5.41 18.10 13.18
N LEU A 199 5.06 17.45 12.07
CA LEU A 199 5.98 17.22 10.94
C LEU A 199 6.08 18.40 10.00
N ALA A 200 4.98 19.12 9.73
CA ALA A 200 4.95 20.21 8.75
C ALA A 200 6.09 21.25 8.90
N PRO A 201 6.50 21.70 10.10
CA PRO A 201 7.62 22.64 10.24
C PRO A 201 9.01 22.00 10.14
N GLN A 202 9.13 20.68 10.17
CA GLN A 202 10.40 19.95 10.25
C GLN A 202 10.83 19.30 8.93
N VAL A 203 9.93 19.23 7.95
CA VAL A 203 10.18 18.56 6.66
C VAL A 203 10.21 19.53 5.49
N ARG A 204 10.72 19.09 4.34
CA ARG A 204 10.67 19.92 3.13
C ARG A 204 9.24 20.23 2.71
N SER A 205 8.39 19.20 2.69
CA SER A 205 6.96 19.35 2.39
C SER A 205 6.21 18.06 2.70
N LEU A 206 4.91 18.19 2.97
CA LEU A 206 3.99 17.06 3.12
C LEU A 206 3.22 16.79 1.82
N ARG A 207 2.81 15.53 1.60
CA ARG A 207 1.87 15.11 0.56
C ARG A 207 0.71 14.35 1.19
N ALA A 208 -0.47 14.50 0.61
CA ALA A 208 -1.62 13.67 0.93
C ALA A 208 -2.34 13.36 -0.38
N GLY A 209 -2.02 12.18 -0.94
CA GLY A 209 -2.53 11.72 -2.21
C GLY A 209 -3.84 10.94 -2.12
N GLY A 210 -4.19 10.39 -0.94
CA GLY A 210 -5.46 9.66 -0.73
C GLY A 210 -5.46 8.21 -1.21
N SER A 211 -4.29 7.60 -1.39
CA SER A 211 -4.12 6.16 -1.62
C SER A 211 -2.89 5.68 -0.85
N ALA A 212 -3.12 4.79 0.12
CA ALA A 212 -2.09 4.33 1.05
C ALA A 212 -1.05 3.45 0.35
N ALA A 213 -1.53 2.54 -0.50
CA ALA A 213 -0.71 1.64 -1.29
C ALA A 213 0.19 2.43 -2.25
N LEU A 214 -0.32 3.47 -2.93
CA LEU A 214 0.53 4.32 -3.79
C LEU A 214 1.55 5.13 -3.01
N HIS A 215 1.23 5.63 -1.81
CA HIS A 215 2.23 6.29 -0.98
C HIS A 215 3.37 5.32 -0.63
N LEU A 216 3.07 4.09 -0.22
CA LEU A 216 4.07 3.06 0.05
C LEU A 216 4.90 2.72 -1.21
N ALA A 217 4.24 2.53 -2.35
CA ALA A 217 4.92 2.31 -3.63
C ALA A 217 5.85 3.48 -4.00
N TYR A 218 5.45 4.71 -3.70
CA TYR A 218 6.26 5.90 -3.96
C TYR A 218 7.45 6.03 -2.99
N VAL A 219 7.31 5.57 -1.74
CA VAL A 219 8.46 5.42 -0.82
C VAL A 219 9.44 4.40 -1.38
N ALA A 220 8.96 3.22 -1.79
CA ALA A 220 9.76 2.16 -2.40
C ALA A 220 10.52 2.67 -3.64
N ALA A 221 9.86 3.45 -4.50
CA ALA A 221 10.43 4.06 -5.69
C ALA A 221 11.33 5.29 -5.42
N GLY A 222 11.52 5.69 -4.16
CA GLY A 222 12.32 6.86 -3.78
C GLY A 222 11.72 8.21 -4.20
N ARG A 223 10.43 8.24 -4.54
CA ARG A 223 9.67 9.46 -4.88
C ARG A 223 9.21 10.20 -3.62
N LEU A 224 9.01 9.45 -2.54
CA LEU A 224 8.78 9.94 -1.19
C LEU A 224 9.92 9.42 -0.30
N SER A 225 10.29 10.20 0.70
CA SER A 225 11.27 9.79 1.70
C SER A 225 10.62 8.94 2.79
N ALA A 226 9.34 9.19 3.09
CA ALA A 226 8.56 8.42 4.04
C ALA A 226 7.05 8.56 3.84
N TYR A 227 6.30 7.69 4.50
CA TYR A 227 4.86 7.69 4.64
C TYR A 227 4.48 7.27 6.06
N THR A 228 3.52 7.96 6.66
CA THR A 228 2.95 7.59 7.96
C THR A 228 1.45 7.79 7.96
N GLU A 229 0.72 6.80 8.47
CA GLU A 229 -0.72 6.90 8.67
C GLU A 229 -1.20 5.94 9.78
N VAL A 230 -2.15 6.43 10.57
CA VAL A 230 -2.84 5.67 11.63
C VAL A 230 -4.21 5.25 11.12
N GLY A 231 -4.59 3.98 11.33
CA GLY A 231 -5.95 3.48 11.14
C GLY A 231 -6.16 2.64 9.87
N LEU A 232 -5.07 2.33 9.17
CA LEU A 232 -5.04 1.51 7.96
C LEU A 232 -5.40 0.04 8.24
N LYS A 233 -5.75 -0.66 7.16
CA LYS A 233 -6.10 -2.07 7.10
C LYS A 233 -4.97 -2.88 6.47
N PRO A 234 -4.97 -4.22 6.63
CA PRO A 234 -3.90 -5.06 6.09
C PRO A 234 -3.77 -4.95 4.56
N TRP A 235 -4.87 -4.80 3.83
CA TRP A 235 -4.88 -4.65 2.38
C TRP A 235 -4.31 -3.32 1.87
N ASP A 236 -4.40 -2.27 2.67
CA ASP A 236 -3.78 -0.97 2.39
C ASP A 236 -2.24 -1.03 2.44
N ILE A 237 -1.69 -1.94 3.26
CA ILE A 237 -0.27 -1.94 3.66
C ILE A 237 0.52 -3.09 3.05
N ALA A 238 -0.01 -4.31 3.06
CA ALA A 238 0.79 -5.53 2.89
C ALA A 238 1.68 -5.55 1.63
N ALA A 239 1.12 -5.17 0.47
CA ALA A 239 1.89 -5.12 -0.77
C ALA A 239 2.96 -4.01 -0.73
N GLY A 240 2.58 -2.85 -0.20
CA GLY A 240 3.45 -1.68 -0.05
C GLY A 240 4.60 -1.90 0.92
N ALA A 241 4.36 -2.61 2.02
CA ALA A 241 5.38 -2.95 3.00
C ALA A 241 6.51 -3.77 2.36
N LEU A 242 6.17 -4.83 1.62
CA LEU A 242 7.16 -5.63 0.92
C LEU A 242 7.92 -4.81 -0.14
N LEU A 243 7.22 -3.95 -0.90
CA LEU A 243 7.86 -3.07 -1.89
C LEU A 243 8.92 -2.16 -1.25
N VAL A 244 8.61 -1.58 -0.09
CA VAL A 244 9.54 -0.70 0.65
C VAL A 244 10.75 -1.49 1.16
N GLU A 245 10.54 -2.63 1.81
CA GLU A 245 11.62 -3.47 2.34
C GLU A 245 12.57 -3.96 1.23
N GLU A 246 12.01 -4.48 0.12
CA GLU A 246 12.78 -4.97 -1.02
C GLU A 246 13.50 -3.85 -1.80
N SER A 247 13.11 -2.59 -1.59
CA SER A 247 13.79 -1.39 -2.10
C SER A 247 14.88 -0.86 -1.16
N GLY A 248 15.11 -1.52 -0.02
CA GLY A 248 16.09 -1.14 1.00
C GLY A 248 15.57 -0.10 2.01
N GLY A 249 14.25 0.07 2.11
CA GLY A 249 13.60 0.89 3.12
C GLY A 249 13.36 0.14 4.43
N LYS A 250 12.62 0.79 5.33
CA LYS A 250 12.22 0.24 6.64
C LYS A 250 10.74 0.49 6.87
N VAL A 251 10.03 -0.54 7.34
CA VAL A 251 8.60 -0.49 7.68
C VAL A 251 8.41 -0.98 9.10
N THR A 252 7.69 -0.22 9.90
CA THR A 252 7.37 -0.53 11.30
C THR A 252 5.95 -0.06 11.62
N ASP A 253 5.49 -0.38 12.82
CA ASP A 253 4.46 0.43 13.44
C ASP A 253 4.98 1.86 13.78
N THR A 254 4.10 2.73 14.28
CA THR A 254 4.43 4.11 14.67
C THR A 254 5.34 4.23 15.90
N VAL A 255 5.58 3.14 16.66
CA VAL A 255 6.49 3.13 17.80
C VAL A 255 7.84 2.45 17.49
N GLY A 256 7.99 1.87 16.30
CA GLY A 256 9.22 1.28 15.78
C GLY A 256 9.27 -0.25 15.84
N THR A 257 8.18 -0.93 16.18
CA THR A 257 8.09 -2.40 16.14
C THR A 257 8.10 -2.88 14.68
N PRO A 258 8.88 -3.91 14.32
CA PRO A 258 8.91 -4.45 12.97
C PRO A 258 7.52 -4.80 12.43
N TYR A 259 7.33 -4.57 11.13
CA TYR A 259 6.05 -4.81 10.46
C TYR A 259 5.57 -6.27 10.61
N GLN A 260 4.27 -6.41 10.86
CA GLN A 260 3.49 -7.64 10.82
C GLN A 260 2.14 -7.33 10.14
N LEU A 261 1.43 -8.35 9.64
CA LEU A 261 0.15 -8.15 8.94
C LEU A 261 -0.89 -7.41 9.78
N SER A 262 -0.81 -7.50 11.10
CA SER A 262 -1.71 -6.85 12.06
C SER A 262 -1.43 -5.37 12.30
N VAL A 263 -0.32 -4.83 11.77
CA VAL A 263 0.01 -3.40 11.90
C VAL A 263 -1.04 -2.56 11.18
N SER A 264 -1.68 -1.65 11.91
CA SER A 264 -2.67 -0.68 11.42
C SER A 264 -2.19 0.78 11.48
N HIS A 265 -1.08 1.02 12.17
CA HIS A 265 -0.48 2.33 12.38
C HIS A 265 0.94 2.27 11.85
N VAL A 266 1.16 2.71 10.62
CA VAL A 266 2.39 2.39 9.88
C VAL A 266 3.33 3.58 9.78
N VAL A 267 4.62 3.30 9.86
CA VAL A 267 5.69 4.18 9.36
C VAL A 267 6.50 3.39 8.34
N ALA A 268 6.57 3.91 7.12
CA ALA A 268 7.44 3.41 6.06
C ALA A 268 8.39 4.51 5.63
N SER A 269 9.69 4.23 5.52
CA SER A 269 10.66 5.25 5.12
C SER A 269 11.85 4.67 4.37
N ASN A 270 12.72 5.56 3.89
CA ASN A 270 14.01 5.21 3.31
C ASN A 270 15.03 4.59 4.29
N GLY A 271 14.62 4.30 5.52
CA GLY A 271 15.46 3.74 6.58
C GLY A 271 16.33 4.77 7.31
N LYS A 272 16.81 5.81 6.61
CA LYS A 272 17.74 6.81 7.16
C LYS A 272 17.06 7.80 8.09
N ILE A 273 15.85 8.25 7.74
CA ILE A 273 15.07 9.20 8.55
C ILE A 273 14.09 8.51 9.50
N HIS A 274 14.11 7.17 9.56
CA HIS A 274 13.06 6.38 10.18
C HIS A 274 12.92 6.70 11.68
N ASP A 275 14.03 6.64 12.41
CA ASP A 275 13.99 6.81 13.87
C ASP A 275 13.59 8.26 14.22
N ALA A 276 14.17 9.25 13.53
CA ALA A 276 13.78 10.66 13.69
C ALA A 276 12.29 10.90 13.40
N LEU A 277 11.71 10.24 12.39
CA LEU A 277 10.28 10.31 12.10
C LEU A 277 9.46 9.71 13.26
N THR A 278 9.80 8.52 13.74
CA THR A 278 9.09 7.89 14.86
C THR A 278 9.19 8.70 16.15
N ASP A 279 10.32 9.36 16.40
CA ASP A 279 10.51 10.21 17.58
C ASP A 279 9.56 11.41 17.55
N VAL A 280 9.43 12.08 16.40
CA VAL A 280 8.46 13.19 16.23
C VAL A 280 7.03 12.72 16.46
N LEU A 281 6.67 11.52 15.98
CA LEU A 281 5.33 10.97 16.20
C LEU A 281 5.05 10.67 17.68
N LYS A 282 6.03 10.11 18.39
CA LYS A 282 5.93 9.85 19.84
C LYS A 282 5.78 11.13 20.64
N GLU A 283 6.64 12.12 20.40
CA GLU A 283 6.59 13.41 21.09
C GLU A 283 5.27 14.15 20.87
N ALA A 284 4.66 13.99 19.69
CA ALA A 284 3.38 14.60 19.33
C ALA A 284 2.16 13.81 19.81
N ASN A 285 2.33 12.65 20.47
CA ASN A 285 1.25 11.69 20.75
C ASN A 285 0.47 11.31 19.47
N ALA A 286 1.18 11.15 18.35
CA ALA A 286 0.64 10.89 17.03
C ALA A 286 0.86 9.44 16.56
N THR A 287 0.98 8.50 17.51
CA THR A 287 1.31 7.10 17.26
C THR A 287 0.06 6.24 17.00
N GLY A 288 -1.07 6.53 17.65
CA GLY A 288 -2.21 5.60 17.70
C GLY A 288 -2.03 4.44 18.69
N LEU A 289 -0.84 4.32 19.29
CA LEU A 289 -0.49 3.31 20.27
C LEU A 289 -0.16 3.98 21.61
N GLU A 290 -0.50 3.29 22.71
CA GLU A 290 -0.15 3.73 24.08
C GLU A 290 1.36 3.73 24.35
#